data_AF-A0A9N9RLJ2-F1
#
_entry.id   AF-A0A9N9RLJ2-F1
#
_cell.length_a   1.000
_cell.length_b   1.000
_cell.length_c   1.000
_cell.angle_alpha   90.00
_cell.angle_beta   90.00
_cell.angle_gamma   90.00
#
_symmetry.space_group_name_H-M   'P 1'
#
loop_
_entity.id
_entity.type
_entity.pdbx_description
1 polymer ?
#
loop_
_entity_poly.entity_id
_entity_poly.type
_entity_poly.pdbx_seq_one_letter_code
_entity_poly.pdbx_strand_id
1 'polypeptide(L)'
;MTSKELDYRNKLIMAPMVRVGTLPMRLLALEFGADLVYTEELIDYKLMKCKKVFNKVLNTVDFVDESEGDNVVFRTCEKEKEKVILQIGTADAGRALKAAKLVEDHVSGIDVNMGCPKEFSVKGGMGAALAANMDNAKKILTTLVNGLSIPVSCKIRIRKTVEETIQHVKELESTGIKAIGIHGRNRDERPQNKPHPEVIKAVVESDIKIPIICNGGSKDFIEKYQDINQFKELCGASSIMIARAAEWNVSILRKEGMLPIMDVIKMYLKLAVDYDSVATNTKYCVQNMLRELQDSVMGKKFLEAQLMEQICDVFDMKDYCKQKQLEYQKKEMEIRLEKKKLEENGDEPSSKKLKIDDENTITENIAFVRANYLKDVDLPKSILHLFLKRKLRIHPKYTTEQKGCLFRSTLMIDTKKYSSTFWEKNKKFAEQGASLVACLHYNLVTREELIQNGSMNMFEL
;
A
#
# COMPACT_ATOMS: atom_id res chain seq x y z
N MET A 1 5.77 29.59 -6.51
CA MET A 1 5.87 29.40 -5.05
C MET A 1 7.08 28.52 -4.81
N THR A 2 8.13 29.04 -4.18
CA THR A 2 9.32 28.27 -3.81
C THR A 2 8.89 27.21 -2.80
N SER A 3 8.92 25.93 -3.20
CA SER A 3 8.74 24.79 -2.28
C SER A 3 9.69 24.98 -1.10
N LYS A 4 9.15 24.94 0.12
CA LYS A 4 9.94 25.09 1.33
C LYS A 4 10.73 23.80 1.50
N GLU A 5 12.05 23.86 1.37
CA GLU A 5 12.94 22.69 1.54
C GLU A 5 12.60 21.97 2.86
N LEU A 6 12.38 20.65 2.80
CA LEU A 6 12.01 19.83 3.95
C LEU A 6 13.12 19.87 5.01
N ASP A 7 12.76 20.24 6.25
CA ASP A 7 13.68 20.27 7.40
C ASP A 7 13.47 19.06 8.31
N TYR A 8 14.53 18.27 8.48
CA TYR A 8 14.53 17.07 9.32
C TYR A 8 14.75 17.34 10.81
N ARG A 9 14.91 18.59 11.27
CA ARG A 9 15.14 18.91 12.68
C ARG A 9 13.87 18.94 13.52
N ASN A 10 13.95 18.49 14.76
CA ASN A 10 12.85 18.51 15.74
C ASN A 10 11.57 17.82 15.23
N LYS A 11 11.73 16.64 14.62
CA LYS A 11 10.64 15.86 14.02
C LYS A 11 10.38 14.58 14.81
N LEU A 12 9.11 14.26 14.99
CA LEU A 12 8.59 12.95 15.36
C LEU A 12 8.24 12.18 14.08
N ILE A 13 8.93 11.07 13.84
CA ILE A 13 8.90 10.39 12.54
C ILE A 13 8.37 8.96 12.70
N MET A 14 7.47 8.53 11.83
CA MET A 14 7.14 7.11 11.69
C MET A 14 8.20 6.42 10.82
N ALA A 15 8.79 5.34 11.35
CA ALA A 15 9.86 4.61 10.69
C ALA A 15 9.41 3.84 9.43
N PRO A 16 10.33 3.57 8.50
CA PRO A 16 10.06 2.65 7.40
C PRO A 16 9.90 1.23 7.93
N MET A 17 8.79 0.59 7.58
CA MET A 17 8.43 -0.75 8.04
C MET A 17 7.76 -1.52 6.91
N VAL A 18 8.41 -2.56 6.41
CA VAL A 18 7.89 -3.41 5.32
C VAL A 18 6.51 -3.97 5.69
N ARG A 19 5.54 -3.87 4.77
CA ARG A 19 4.09 -4.15 4.93
C ARG A 19 3.30 -3.19 5.81
N VAL A 20 3.92 -2.64 6.86
CA VAL A 20 3.24 -1.75 7.81
C VAL A 20 3.14 -0.32 7.27
N GLY A 21 4.22 0.21 6.70
CA GLY A 21 4.34 1.60 6.21
C GLY A 21 3.58 1.91 4.92
N THR A 22 2.42 1.28 4.72
CA THR A 22 1.48 1.59 3.63
C THR A 22 0.64 2.83 3.94
N LEU A 23 -0.07 3.36 2.94
CA LEU A 23 -0.79 4.65 3.04
C LEU A 23 -1.69 4.76 4.29
N PRO A 24 -2.51 3.76 4.67
CA PRO A 24 -3.38 3.90 5.84
C PRO A 24 -2.61 4.14 7.14
N MET A 25 -1.51 3.42 7.35
CA MET A 25 -0.69 3.60 8.55
C MET A 25 0.01 4.96 8.56
N ARG A 26 0.53 5.40 7.40
CA ARG A 26 1.16 6.72 7.27
C ARG A 26 0.19 7.85 7.59
N LEU A 27 -1.01 7.81 7.03
CA LEU A 27 -2.04 8.81 7.31
C LEU A 27 -2.45 8.79 8.79
N LEU A 28 -2.62 7.60 9.37
CA LEU A 28 -2.98 7.48 10.78
C LEU A 28 -1.87 8.00 11.71
N ALA A 29 -0.60 7.77 11.36
CA ALA A 29 0.53 8.33 12.09
C ALA A 29 0.55 9.87 12.03
N LEU A 30 0.26 10.46 10.86
CA LEU A 30 0.11 11.91 10.73
C LEU A 30 -1.04 12.46 11.58
N GLU A 31 -2.19 11.78 11.58
CA GLU A 31 -3.34 12.15 12.41
C GLU A 31 -3.01 12.13 13.92
N PHE A 32 -2.13 11.22 14.35
CA PHE A 32 -1.67 11.13 15.74
C PHE A 32 -0.46 12.00 16.06
N GLY A 33 0.03 12.83 15.13
CA GLY A 33 1.06 13.83 15.42
C GLY A 33 2.47 13.47 14.96
N ALA A 34 2.63 12.49 14.06
CA ALA A 34 3.87 12.38 13.29
C ALA A 34 4.04 13.63 12.42
N ASP A 35 5.25 14.20 12.42
CA ASP A 35 5.60 15.29 11.52
C ASP A 35 5.95 14.77 10.12
N LEU A 36 6.64 13.62 10.06
CA LEU A 36 7.06 12.94 8.83
C LEU A 36 6.76 11.45 8.91
N VAL A 37 6.52 10.84 7.76
CA VAL A 37 6.18 9.42 7.66
C VAL A 37 7.00 8.77 6.55
N TYR A 38 7.66 7.66 6.89
CA TYR A 38 8.40 6.89 5.91
C TYR A 38 7.50 5.79 5.31
N THR A 39 7.69 5.52 4.02
CA THR A 39 7.11 4.34 3.38
C THR A 39 7.75 3.06 3.90
N GLU A 40 7.15 1.91 3.58
CA GLU A 40 7.95 0.68 3.54
C GLU A 40 9.15 0.79 2.58
N GLU A 41 10.14 -0.07 2.76
CA GLU A 41 11.24 -0.22 1.80
C GLU A 41 10.69 -0.76 0.48
N LEU A 42 10.82 0.03 -0.59
CA LEU A 42 10.45 -0.35 -1.95
C LEU A 42 11.70 -0.59 -2.79
N ILE A 43 11.76 -1.73 -3.47
CA ILE A 43 12.93 -2.07 -4.30
C ILE A 43 12.91 -1.26 -5.58
N ASP A 44 14.01 -0.60 -5.89
CA ASP A 44 14.18 0.27 -7.06
C ASP A 44 13.74 -0.42 -8.37
N TYR A 45 14.11 -1.69 -8.54
CA TYR A 45 13.78 -2.50 -9.70
C TYR A 45 12.27 -2.67 -9.89
N LYS A 46 11.49 -2.74 -8.80
CA LYS A 46 10.03 -2.85 -8.87
C LYS A 46 9.41 -1.49 -9.21
N LEU A 47 9.90 -0.41 -8.60
CA LEU A 47 9.45 0.95 -8.91
C LEU A 47 9.73 1.33 -10.38
N MET A 48 10.86 0.92 -10.94
CA MET A 48 11.20 1.18 -12.35
C MET A 48 10.25 0.57 -13.38
N LYS A 49 9.51 -0.48 -13.00
CA LYS A 49 8.49 -1.11 -13.85
C LYS A 49 7.13 -0.42 -13.74
N CYS A 50 6.97 0.49 -12.78
CA CYS A 50 5.71 1.10 -12.50
C CYS A 50 5.40 2.22 -13.50
N LYS A 51 4.10 2.42 -13.75
CA LYS A 51 3.57 3.65 -14.34
C LYS A 51 2.83 4.44 -13.29
N LYS A 52 2.94 5.77 -13.39
CA LYS A 52 2.14 6.69 -12.58
C LYS A 52 0.71 6.75 -13.12
N VAL A 53 -0.27 6.53 -12.25
CA VAL A 53 -1.70 6.60 -12.55
C VAL A 53 -2.37 7.51 -11.54
N PHE A 54 -3.10 8.51 -12.01
CA PHE A 54 -3.99 9.28 -11.13
C PHE A 54 -5.31 8.52 -10.95
N ASN A 55 -5.54 8.04 -9.74
CA ASN A 55 -6.73 7.29 -9.39
C ASN A 55 -7.83 8.27 -8.93
N LYS A 56 -8.68 8.66 -9.88
CA LYS A 56 -9.80 9.59 -9.64
C LYS A 56 -10.82 9.09 -8.61
N VAL A 57 -10.97 7.77 -8.47
CA VAL A 57 -11.96 7.16 -7.56
C VAL A 57 -11.55 7.39 -6.11
N LEU A 58 -10.27 7.16 -5.81
CA LEU A 58 -9.69 7.27 -4.48
C LEU A 58 -9.05 8.63 -4.22
N ASN A 59 -8.92 9.46 -5.25
CA ASN A 59 -8.15 10.70 -5.25
C ASN A 59 -6.70 10.47 -4.80
N THR A 60 -6.05 9.48 -5.40
CA THR A 60 -4.65 9.09 -5.11
C THR A 60 -3.77 9.13 -6.35
N VAL A 61 -2.46 9.13 -6.11
CA VAL A 61 -1.46 8.84 -7.13
C VAL A 61 -0.93 7.44 -6.86
N ASP A 62 -1.10 6.56 -7.84
CA ASP A 62 -0.72 5.15 -7.77
C ASP A 62 0.45 4.88 -8.72
N PHE A 63 1.43 4.13 -8.25
CA PHE A 63 2.54 3.62 -9.05
C PHE A 63 2.31 2.13 -9.25
N VAL A 64 1.91 1.77 -10.47
CA VAL A 64 1.33 0.47 -10.80
C VAL A 64 2.27 -0.32 -11.69
N ASP A 65 2.59 -1.54 -11.29
CA ASP A 65 3.28 -2.50 -12.16
C ASP A 65 2.24 -3.30 -12.95
N GLU A 66 2.05 -2.92 -14.22
CA GLU A 66 1.11 -3.55 -15.15
C GLU A 66 1.56 -4.96 -15.59
N SER A 67 2.84 -5.32 -15.39
CA SER A 67 3.35 -6.64 -15.81
C SER A 67 2.86 -7.79 -14.94
N GLU A 68 2.36 -7.49 -13.73
CA GLU A 68 1.89 -8.47 -12.74
C GLU A 68 0.43 -8.20 -12.32
N GLY A 69 -0.44 -7.89 -13.27
CA GLY A 69 -1.87 -7.75 -13.02
C GLY A 69 -2.25 -6.47 -12.25
N ASP A 70 -1.62 -5.35 -12.63
CA ASP A 70 -1.85 -4.00 -12.08
C ASP A 70 -1.66 -3.89 -10.57
N ASN A 71 -0.55 -4.45 -10.08
CA ASN A 71 -0.20 -4.37 -8.68
C ASN A 71 0.24 -2.94 -8.31
N VAL A 72 -0.45 -2.31 -7.36
CA VAL A 72 -0.08 -0.99 -6.84
C VAL A 72 1.11 -1.14 -5.90
N VAL A 73 2.28 -0.72 -6.35
CA VAL A 73 3.55 -0.83 -5.61
C VAL A 73 3.69 0.31 -4.60
N PHE A 74 3.24 1.51 -4.97
CA PHE A 74 3.20 2.67 -4.09
C PHE A 74 1.94 3.46 -4.36
N ARG A 75 1.25 3.85 -3.28
CA ARG A 75 0.08 4.73 -3.32
C ARG A 75 0.32 5.89 -2.36
N THR A 76 0.07 7.11 -2.81
CA THR A 76 0.18 8.35 -2.03
C THR A 76 -1.02 9.26 -2.31
N CYS A 77 -1.21 10.28 -1.48
CA CYS A 77 -2.26 11.27 -1.65
C CYS A 77 -1.80 12.66 -1.17
N GLU A 78 -2.58 13.68 -1.50
CA GLU A 78 -2.23 15.08 -1.21
C GLU A 78 -2.00 15.34 0.29
N LYS A 79 -2.69 14.60 1.18
CA LYS A 79 -2.60 14.79 2.64
C LYS A 79 -1.20 14.53 3.21
N GLU A 80 -0.39 13.68 2.56
CA GLU A 80 0.94 13.31 3.02
C GLU A 80 2.06 13.78 2.08
N LYS A 81 1.74 14.36 0.93
CA LYS A 81 2.71 14.71 -0.13
C LYS A 81 3.92 15.51 0.39
N GLU A 82 3.67 16.45 1.30
CA GLU A 82 4.68 17.32 1.93
C GLU A 82 5.29 16.74 3.23
N LYS A 83 4.98 15.47 3.56
CA LYS A 83 5.45 14.77 4.76
C LYS A 83 5.97 13.34 4.52
N VAL A 84 5.73 12.76 3.34
CA VAL A 84 6.06 11.36 3.04
C VAL A 84 7.46 11.25 2.46
N ILE A 85 8.29 10.41 3.07
CA ILE A 85 9.64 10.11 2.62
C ILE A 85 9.61 8.67 2.09
N LEU A 86 9.97 8.49 0.82
CA LEU A 86 9.99 7.16 0.21
C LEU A 86 11.35 6.52 0.43
N GLN A 87 11.36 5.37 1.10
CA GLN A 87 12.57 4.59 1.30
C GLN A 87 12.77 3.58 0.16
N ILE A 88 13.91 3.65 -0.53
CA ILE A 88 14.32 2.71 -1.55
C ILE A 88 15.36 1.70 -1.04
N GLY A 89 15.19 0.45 -1.45
CA GLY A 89 16.24 -0.57 -1.46
C GLY A 89 16.91 -0.57 -2.83
N THR A 90 18.22 -0.32 -2.88
CA THR A 90 18.99 -0.26 -4.13
C THR A 90 20.45 -0.66 -3.93
N ALA A 91 21.09 -1.09 -5.01
CA ALA A 91 22.52 -1.37 -5.09
C ALA A 91 23.17 -0.76 -6.35
N ASP A 92 22.43 0.04 -7.12
CA ASP A 92 22.89 0.65 -8.37
C ASP A 92 22.41 2.10 -8.49
N ALA A 93 23.35 3.01 -8.75
CA ALA A 93 23.09 4.45 -8.76
C ALA A 93 22.13 4.89 -9.88
N GLY A 94 22.24 4.29 -11.08
CA GLY A 94 21.38 4.64 -12.21
C GLY A 94 19.93 4.20 -12.01
N ARG A 95 19.74 2.98 -11.50
CA ARG A 95 18.42 2.45 -11.12
C ARG A 95 17.80 3.25 -9.99
N ALA A 96 18.57 3.56 -8.95
CA ALA A 96 18.12 4.39 -7.84
C ALA A 96 17.59 5.74 -8.33
N LEU A 97 18.36 6.46 -9.16
CA LEU A 97 17.96 7.75 -9.69
C LEU A 97 16.72 7.66 -10.58
N LYS A 98 16.64 6.64 -11.44
CA LYS A 98 15.46 6.45 -12.31
C LYS A 98 14.20 6.15 -11.51
N ALA A 99 14.29 5.30 -10.48
CA ALA A 99 13.17 5.02 -9.58
C ALA A 99 12.76 6.27 -8.79
N ALA A 100 13.72 7.02 -8.25
CA ALA A 100 13.45 8.23 -7.50
C ALA A 100 12.81 9.33 -8.36
N LYS A 101 13.28 9.53 -9.60
CA LYS A 101 12.69 10.49 -10.54
C LYS A 101 11.24 10.18 -10.91
N LEU A 102 10.83 8.91 -10.87
CA LEU A 102 9.43 8.55 -11.13
C LEU A 102 8.49 9.11 -10.06
N VAL A 103 8.93 9.16 -8.80
CA VAL A 103 8.11 9.48 -7.62
C VAL A 103 8.34 10.89 -7.06
N GLU A 104 9.39 11.58 -7.51
CA GLU A 104 9.89 12.86 -6.97
C GLU A 104 8.81 13.93 -6.76
N ASP A 105 7.87 14.10 -7.70
CA ASP A 105 6.80 15.11 -7.60
C ASP A 105 5.70 14.77 -6.57
N HIS A 106 5.77 13.59 -5.94
CA HIS A 106 4.72 13.01 -5.12
C HIS A 106 5.18 12.61 -3.71
N VAL A 107 6.43 12.93 -3.37
CA VAL A 107 7.05 12.67 -2.07
C VAL A 107 7.91 13.86 -1.66
N SER A 108 8.17 14.01 -0.36
CA SER A 108 8.94 15.14 0.17
C SER A 108 10.44 14.87 0.26
N GLY A 109 10.84 13.61 0.12
CA GLY A 109 12.23 13.19 0.19
C GLY A 109 12.40 11.72 -0.21
N ILE A 110 13.64 11.36 -0.53
CA ILE A 110 14.06 9.99 -0.83
C ILE A 110 15.01 9.52 0.25
N ASP A 111 14.79 8.32 0.79
CA ASP A 111 15.69 7.69 1.74
C ASP A 111 16.30 6.41 1.15
N VAL A 112 17.60 6.18 1.37
CA VAL A 112 18.25 4.91 1.01
C VAL A 112 18.37 4.00 2.23
N ASN A 113 17.81 2.79 2.13
CA ASN A 113 17.97 1.78 3.16
C ASN A 113 19.41 1.21 3.14
N MET A 114 20.13 1.43 4.24
CA MET A 114 21.47 0.92 4.48
C MET A 114 21.54 0.08 5.78
N GLY A 115 20.39 -0.34 6.30
CA GLY A 115 20.28 -0.98 7.62
C GLY A 115 19.65 -2.37 7.62
N CYS A 116 18.98 -2.80 6.54
CA CYS A 116 18.26 -4.07 6.48
C CYS A 116 19.24 -5.27 6.46
N PRO A 117 19.22 -6.17 7.46
CA PRO A 117 20.08 -7.34 7.49
C PRO A 117 19.43 -8.59 6.86
N LYS A 118 18.21 -8.48 6.32
CA LYS A 118 17.48 -9.63 5.78
C LYS A 118 18.18 -10.18 4.54
N GLU A 119 18.14 -11.50 4.38
CA GLU A 119 18.88 -12.23 3.34
C GLU A 119 18.59 -11.73 1.92
N PHE A 120 17.33 -11.42 1.58
CA PHE A 120 16.98 -10.89 0.26
C PHE A 120 17.67 -9.54 -0.04
N SER A 121 17.82 -8.68 0.98
CA SER A 121 18.51 -7.39 0.86
C SER A 121 20.00 -7.61 0.67
N VAL A 122 20.60 -8.47 1.50
CA VAL A 122 22.04 -8.76 1.46
C VAL A 122 22.44 -9.40 0.12
N LYS A 123 21.69 -10.40 -0.36
CA LYS A 123 21.93 -11.04 -1.68
C LYS A 123 21.77 -10.06 -2.84
N GLY A 124 20.87 -9.09 -2.72
CA GLY A 124 20.70 -8.02 -3.71
C GLY A 124 21.74 -6.90 -3.65
N GLY A 125 22.70 -6.95 -2.71
CA GLY A 125 23.68 -5.88 -2.49
C GLY A 125 23.11 -4.62 -1.83
N MET A 126 21.90 -4.70 -1.24
CA MET A 126 21.14 -3.60 -0.65
C MET A 126 21.21 -3.63 0.88
N GLY A 127 20.72 -2.58 1.56
CA GLY A 127 20.62 -2.57 3.02
C GLY A 127 21.98 -2.67 3.69
N ALA A 128 22.14 -3.59 4.65
CA ALA A 128 23.39 -3.75 5.38
C ALA A 128 24.59 -4.15 4.50
N ALA A 129 24.34 -4.77 3.33
CA ALA A 129 25.39 -5.05 2.35
C ALA A 129 25.88 -3.78 1.65
N LEU A 130 24.97 -2.85 1.32
CA LEU A 130 25.35 -1.56 0.77
C LEU A 130 26.18 -0.76 1.78
N ALA A 131 25.80 -0.77 3.05
CA ALA A 131 26.60 -0.14 4.09
C ALA A 131 28.02 -0.72 4.17
N ALA A 132 28.23 -2.00 3.89
CA ALA A 132 29.57 -2.59 3.88
C ALA A 132 30.41 -2.18 2.66
N ASN A 133 29.80 -1.64 1.60
CA ASN A 133 30.47 -1.17 0.39
C ASN A 133 30.34 0.35 0.27
N MET A 134 31.24 1.07 0.95
CA MET A 134 31.17 2.53 1.05
C MET A 134 31.32 3.23 -0.31
N ASP A 135 32.18 2.73 -1.20
CA ASP A 135 32.36 3.32 -2.53
C ASP A 135 31.05 3.31 -3.32
N ASN A 136 30.33 2.19 -3.30
CA ASN A 136 29.03 2.10 -3.96
C ASN A 136 27.97 2.96 -3.24
N ALA A 137 27.96 2.96 -1.91
CA ALA A 137 27.04 3.81 -1.14
C ALA A 137 27.20 5.29 -1.48
N LYS A 138 28.45 5.80 -1.49
CA LYS A 138 28.75 7.18 -1.85
C LYS A 138 28.34 7.47 -3.30
N LYS A 139 28.65 6.57 -4.24
CA LYS A 139 28.23 6.70 -5.63
C LYS A 139 26.71 6.84 -5.76
N ILE A 140 25.93 6.01 -5.08
CA ILE A 140 24.46 6.06 -5.10
C ILE A 140 23.97 7.37 -4.49
N LEU A 141 24.41 7.72 -3.29
CA LEU A 141 23.96 8.92 -2.59
C LEU A 141 24.31 10.21 -3.35
N THR A 142 25.55 10.37 -3.81
CA THR A 142 25.95 11.53 -4.62
C THR A 142 25.13 11.62 -5.92
N THR A 143 24.83 10.49 -6.57
CA THR A 143 24.00 10.48 -7.77
C THR A 143 22.57 10.95 -7.49
N LEU A 144 21.98 10.50 -6.37
CA LEU A 144 20.64 10.92 -5.97
C LEU A 144 20.61 12.40 -5.56
N VAL A 145 21.57 12.85 -4.73
CA VAL A 145 21.66 14.23 -4.26
C VAL A 145 21.81 15.21 -5.44
N ASN A 146 22.64 14.88 -6.43
CA ASN A 146 22.83 15.73 -7.61
C ASN A 146 21.68 15.63 -8.61
N GLY A 147 20.97 14.51 -8.62
CA GLY A 147 19.94 14.22 -9.59
C GLY A 147 18.55 14.72 -9.20
N LEU A 148 18.25 14.86 -7.90
CA LEU A 148 16.92 15.17 -7.38
C LEU A 148 16.80 16.62 -6.90
N SER A 149 15.59 17.18 -7.01
CA SER A 149 15.20 18.49 -6.46
C SER A 149 14.66 18.41 -5.02
N ILE A 150 14.43 17.19 -4.52
CA ILE A 150 14.01 16.91 -3.14
C ILE A 150 15.18 16.35 -2.31
N PRO A 151 15.19 16.52 -0.97
CA PRO A 151 16.28 16.04 -0.14
C PRO A 151 16.43 14.51 -0.18
N VAL A 152 17.68 14.08 -0.03
CA VAL A 152 18.05 12.67 0.11
C VAL A 152 18.53 12.41 1.53
N SER A 153 18.02 11.37 2.17
CA SER A 153 18.52 10.85 3.45
C SER A 153 18.96 9.38 3.30
N CYS A 154 19.58 8.83 4.34
CA CYS A 154 19.76 7.39 4.44
C CYS A 154 19.53 6.89 5.86
N LYS A 155 19.24 5.59 5.99
CA LYS A 155 19.05 4.94 7.28
C LYS A 155 20.03 3.80 7.49
N ILE A 156 20.85 3.90 8.53
CA ILE A 156 21.91 2.94 8.88
C ILE A 156 21.65 2.25 10.23
N ARG A 157 22.50 1.26 10.51
CA ARG A 157 22.75 0.68 11.83
C ARG A 157 24.16 1.10 12.30
N ILE A 158 24.38 1.13 13.62
CA ILE A 158 25.70 1.41 14.17
C ILE A 158 26.72 0.31 13.78
N ARG A 159 28.01 0.66 13.86
CA ARG A 159 29.15 -0.26 13.65
C ARG A 159 29.58 -0.90 14.97
N LYS A 160 30.67 -1.68 14.94
CA LYS A 160 31.13 -2.40 16.14
C LYS A 160 31.69 -1.43 17.17
N THR A 161 32.35 -0.38 16.71
CA THR A 161 32.89 0.68 17.59
C THR A 161 32.24 2.04 17.32
N VAL A 162 32.41 2.95 18.27
CA VAL A 162 31.96 4.34 18.16
C VAL A 162 32.72 5.04 17.04
N GLU A 163 34.03 4.85 16.95
CA GLU A 163 34.91 5.48 15.97
C GLU A 163 34.56 5.04 14.55
N GLU A 164 34.33 3.74 14.34
CA GLU A 164 33.86 3.20 13.06
C GLU A 164 32.51 3.80 12.68
N THR A 165 31.62 4.00 13.66
CA THR A 165 30.30 4.59 13.40
C THR A 165 30.43 6.06 13.01
N ILE A 166 31.22 6.85 13.74
CA ILE A 166 31.46 8.27 13.42
C ILE A 166 32.09 8.41 12.04
N GLN A 167 33.12 7.63 11.73
CA GLN A 167 33.78 7.67 10.42
C GLN A 167 32.80 7.31 9.29
N HIS A 168 31.98 6.28 9.50
CA HIS A 168 30.96 5.89 8.53
C HIS A 168 29.95 7.03 8.28
N VAL A 169 29.49 7.70 9.34
CA VAL A 169 28.54 8.82 9.20
C VAL A 169 29.18 10.02 8.48
N LYS A 170 30.44 10.36 8.77
CA LYS A 170 31.20 11.42 8.07
C LYS A 170 31.31 11.15 6.56
N GLU A 171 31.60 9.90 6.19
CA GLU A 171 31.71 9.50 4.79
C GLU A 171 30.37 9.64 4.05
N LEU A 172 29.26 9.27 4.70
CA LEU A 172 27.92 9.45 4.13
C LEU A 172 27.52 10.93 4.08
N GLU A 173 27.79 11.73 5.11
CA GLU A 173 27.54 13.17 5.12
C GLU A 173 28.25 13.87 3.95
N SER A 174 29.49 13.46 3.62
CA SER A 174 30.27 14.05 2.51
C SER A 174 29.61 13.94 1.13
N THR A 175 28.57 13.10 1.00
CA THR A 175 27.80 12.94 -0.25
C THR A 175 26.74 14.03 -0.46
N GLY A 176 26.45 14.84 0.57
CA GLY A 176 25.46 15.91 0.52
C GLY A 176 24.04 15.50 0.93
N ILE A 177 23.86 14.31 1.52
CA ILE A 177 22.58 13.92 2.14
C ILE A 177 22.15 14.96 3.20
N LYS A 178 20.85 15.11 3.38
CA LYS A 178 20.25 16.16 4.22
C LYS A 178 19.90 15.70 5.63
N ALA A 179 19.89 14.41 5.90
CA ALA A 179 19.71 13.81 7.21
C ALA A 179 20.16 12.35 7.21
N ILE A 180 20.42 11.81 8.40
CA ILE A 180 20.74 10.38 8.57
C ILE A 180 19.97 9.77 9.75
N GLY A 181 19.30 8.66 9.48
CA GLY A 181 18.64 7.84 10.50
C GLY A 181 19.59 6.79 11.06
N ILE A 182 19.79 6.76 12.37
CA ILE A 182 20.69 5.79 13.02
C ILE A 182 19.87 4.89 13.94
N HIS A 183 19.80 3.61 13.59
CA HIS A 183 19.33 2.58 14.52
C HIS A 183 20.50 2.20 15.43
N GLY A 184 20.35 2.46 16.74
CA GLY A 184 21.32 2.13 17.79
C GLY A 184 21.53 0.63 18.05
N ARG A 185 21.35 -0.23 17.07
CA ARG A 185 21.75 -1.65 17.15
C ARG A 185 22.67 -1.95 15.99
N ASN A 186 23.70 -2.74 16.21
CA ASN A 186 24.57 -3.23 15.16
C ASN A 186 23.82 -4.24 14.27
N ARG A 187 24.46 -4.69 13.18
CA ARG A 187 23.83 -5.62 12.21
C ARG A 187 23.44 -6.96 12.84
N ASP A 188 24.27 -7.49 13.72
CA ASP A 188 24.15 -8.85 14.25
C ASP A 188 23.21 -8.90 15.48
N GLU A 189 22.85 -7.73 16.02
CA GLU A 189 21.90 -7.57 17.11
C GLU A 189 20.43 -7.68 16.68
N ARG A 190 19.71 -8.47 17.47
CA ARG A 190 18.28 -8.75 17.33
C ARG A 190 17.45 -7.78 18.17
N PRO A 191 16.12 -7.73 17.97
CA PRO A 191 15.27 -6.82 18.70
C PRO A 191 15.19 -7.07 20.22
N GLN A 192 15.72 -8.19 20.73
CA GLN A 192 15.88 -8.50 22.15
C GLN A 192 17.15 -7.90 22.76
N ASN A 193 18.17 -7.59 21.95
CA ASN A 193 19.36 -6.88 22.42
C ASN A 193 18.98 -5.43 22.69
N LYS A 194 19.48 -4.82 23.77
CA LYS A 194 19.21 -3.41 24.07
C LYS A 194 19.88 -2.51 23.01
N PRO A 195 19.25 -1.41 22.59
CA PRO A 195 19.92 -0.44 21.74
C PRO A 195 20.96 0.36 22.55
N HIS A 196 21.91 0.94 21.82
CA HIS A 196 23.06 1.71 22.27
C HIS A 196 22.89 3.22 21.96
N PRO A 197 22.06 3.94 22.74
CA PRO A 197 21.85 5.38 22.53
C PRO A 197 23.13 6.22 22.74
N GLU A 198 24.07 5.74 23.55
CA GLU A 198 25.37 6.38 23.79
C GLU A 198 26.22 6.46 22.52
N VAL A 199 26.12 5.48 21.62
CA VAL A 199 26.82 5.51 20.32
C VAL A 199 26.20 6.56 19.41
N ILE A 200 24.87 6.70 19.42
CA ILE A 200 24.19 7.77 18.66
C ILE A 200 24.59 9.14 19.21
N LYS A 201 24.66 9.29 20.54
CA LYS A 201 25.09 10.52 21.19
C LYS A 201 26.52 10.92 20.81
N ALA A 202 27.45 9.96 20.79
CA ALA A 202 28.82 10.22 20.36
C ALA A 202 28.90 10.68 18.89
N VAL A 203 28.02 10.19 18.01
CA VAL A 203 27.91 10.70 16.63
C VAL A 203 27.40 12.13 16.60
N VAL A 204 26.36 12.45 17.38
CA VAL A 204 25.81 13.82 17.47
C VAL A 204 26.86 14.82 17.98
N GLU A 205 27.65 14.43 18.98
CA GLU A 205 28.68 15.28 19.60
C GLU A 205 29.94 15.42 18.72
N SER A 206 30.03 14.64 17.63
CA SER A 206 31.12 14.74 16.66
C SER A 206 30.87 15.85 15.62
N ASP A 207 31.85 16.09 14.75
CA ASP A 207 31.77 17.14 13.71
C ASP A 207 30.85 16.78 12.53
N ILE A 208 29.59 16.44 12.82
CA ILE A 208 28.51 16.19 11.85
C ILE A 208 27.55 17.39 11.88
N LYS A 209 27.23 17.93 10.71
CA LYS A 209 26.40 19.14 10.53
C LYS A 209 24.95 18.84 10.13
N ILE A 210 24.70 17.67 9.55
CA ILE A 210 23.36 17.23 9.18
C ILE A 210 22.56 16.72 10.40
N PRO A 211 21.21 16.85 10.41
CA PRO A 211 20.38 16.29 11.48
C PRO A 211 20.52 14.77 11.61
N ILE A 212 20.77 14.31 12.84
CA ILE A 212 20.69 12.90 13.23
C ILE A 212 19.27 12.58 13.69
N ILE A 213 18.72 11.48 13.18
CA ILE A 213 17.42 10.93 13.58
C ILE A 213 17.67 9.63 14.36
N CYS A 214 17.42 9.61 15.67
CA CYS A 214 17.64 8.41 16.47
C CYS A 214 16.52 7.38 16.29
N ASN A 215 16.87 6.10 16.37
CA ASN A 215 15.95 4.97 16.22
C ASN A 215 16.38 3.76 17.06
N GLY A 216 15.41 2.93 17.44
CA GLY A 216 15.65 1.64 18.10
C GLY A 216 15.07 1.51 19.51
N GLY A 217 14.55 2.61 20.09
CA GLY A 217 14.09 2.66 21.50
C GLY A 217 12.75 1.97 21.80
N SER A 218 11.95 1.57 20.81
CA SER A 218 10.64 0.93 21.07
C SER A 218 10.78 -0.30 21.96
N LYS A 219 9.91 -0.44 22.98
CA LYS A 219 9.89 -1.46 24.04
C LYS A 219 10.94 -1.28 25.15
N ASP A 220 12.18 -0.97 24.78
CA ASP A 220 13.27 -0.88 25.77
C ASP A 220 13.32 0.47 26.49
N PHE A 221 12.97 1.53 25.76
CA PHE A 221 13.01 2.92 26.23
C PHE A 221 11.71 3.67 25.99
N ILE A 222 10.82 3.18 25.14
CA ILE A 222 9.61 3.91 24.69
C ILE A 222 8.39 3.00 24.82
N GLU A 223 7.54 3.34 25.78
CA GLU A 223 6.25 2.69 26.06
C GLU A 223 5.08 3.70 26.10
N LYS A 224 5.36 4.98 26.31
CA LYS A 224 4.39 6.10 26.24
C LYS A 224 4.99 7.33 25.55
N TYR A 225 4.13 8.30 25.22
CA TYR A 225 4.54 9.51 24.48
C TYR A 225 5.68 10.29 25.14
N GLN A 226 5.69 10.42 26.47
CA GLN A 226 6.73 11.16 27.20
C GLN A 226 8.13 10.57 27.00
N ASP A 227 8.21 9.25 26.85
CA ASP A 227 9.48 8.53 26.70
C ASP A 227 10.16 8.83 25.36
N ILE A 228 9.39 9.26 24.35
CA ILE A 228 9.90 9.64 23.02
C ILE A 228 10.91 10.78 23.17
N ASN A 229 10.58 11.82 23.95
CA ASN A 229 11.50 12.93 24.18
C ASN A 229 12.69 12.51 25.05
N GLN A 230 12.47 11.67 26.07
CA GLN A 230 13.56 11.16 26.91
C GLN A 230 14.59 10.36 26.10
N PHE A 231 14.14 9.47 25.21
CA PHE A 231 15.04 8.71 24.33
C PHE A 231 15.75 9.62 23.31
N LYS A 232 15.04 10.60 22.75
CA LYS A 232 15.63 11.60 21.85
C LYS A 232 16.77 12.38 22.54
N GLU A 233 16.52 12.86 23.76
CA GLU A 233 17.50 13.56 24.60
C GLU A 233 18.67 12.66 25.00
N LEU A 234 18.40 11.40 25.36
CA LEU A 234 19.45 10.42 25.68
C LEU A 234 20.41 10.19 24.51
N CYS A 235 19.89 10.18 23.28
CA CYS A 235 20.70 10.11 22.06
C CYS A 235 21.32 11.46 21.65
N GLY A 236 20.95 12.58 22.29
CA GLY A 236 21.29 13.93 21.83
C GLY A 236 20.73 14.31 20.45
N ALA A 237 19.87 13.47 19.86
CA ALA A 237 19.50 13.58 18.45
C ALA A 237 18.52 14.73 18.20
N SER A 238 18.56 15.29 16.98
CA SER A 238 17.63 16.36 16.59
C SER A 238 16.20 15.86 16.43
N SER A 239 16.05 14.62 15.98
CA SER A 239 14.77 14.01 15.66
C SER A 239 14.75 12.54 16.08
N ILE A 240 13.55 11.96 16.12
CA ILE A 240 13.35 10.58 16.54
C ILE A 240 12.41 9.86 15.59
N MET A 241 12.74 8.61 15.30
CA MET A 241 11.97 7.74 14.44
C MET A 241 11.47 6.51 15.22
N ILE A 242 10.16 6.26 15.17
CA ILE A 242 9.48 5.19 15.92
C ILE A 242 8.97 4.10 14.97
N ALA A 243 9.36 2.84 15.25
CA ALA A 243 8.97 1.67 14.44
C ALA A 243 7.96 0.79 15.21
N ARG A 244 8.44 -0.23 15.92
CA ARG A 244 7.62 -1.25 16.61
C ARG A 244 6.53 -0.67 17.51
N ALA A 245 6.82 0.38 18.28
CA ALA A 245 5.81 0.97 19.15
C ALA A 245 4.63 1.56 18.34
N ALA A 246 4.91 2.19 17.20
CA ALA A 246 3.89 2.69 16.29
C ALA A 246 3.18 1.57 15.52
N GLU A 247 3.90 0.49 15.17
CA GLU A 247 3.30 -0.72 14.59
C GLU A 247 2.27 -1.37 15.53
N TRP A 248 2.57 -1.44 16.84
CA TRP A 248 1.66 -2.03 17.83
C TRP A 248 0.51 -1.11 18.17
N ASN A 249 0.77 0.18 18.38
CA ASN A 249 -0.25 1.19 18.61
C ASN A 249 0.25 2.55 18.13
N VAL A 250 -0.13 2.96 16.93
CA VAL A 250 0.32 4.22 16.32
C VAL A 250 -0.08 5.47 17.11
N SER A 251 -1.08 5.36 17.99
CA SER A 251 -1.42 6.45 18.94
C SER A 251 -0.34 6.69 20.00
N ILE A 252 0.75 5.91 20.04
CA ILE A 252 1.97 6.25 20.80
C ILE A 252 2.52 7.63 20.43
N LEU A 253 2.24 8.09 19.21
CA LEU A 253 2.65 9.40 18.70
C LEU A 253 1.76 10.55 19.20
N ARG A 254 0.62 10.23 19.82
CA ARG A 254 -0.36 11.20 20.30
C ARG A 254 0.07 11.82 21.62
N LYS A 255 0.17 13.15 21.65
CA LYS A 255 0.64 13.93 22.80
C LYS A 255 -0.23 13.75 24.03
N GLU A 256 -1.54 13.62 23.87
CA GLU A 256 -2.50 13.46 24.96
C GLU A 256 -2.58 12.00 25.47
N GLY A 257 -1.75 11.10 24.95
CA GLY A 257 -1.67 9.71 25.37
C GLY A 257 -2.32 8.73 24.38
N MET A 258 -1.95 7.46 24.54
CA MET A 258 -2.42 6.37 23.70
C MET A 258 -3.93 6.14 23.84
N LEU A 259 -4.56 5.81 22.73
CA LEU A 259 -5.95 5.37 22.67
C LEU A 259 -6.07 3.86 22.89
N PRO A 260 -7.24 3.38 23.33
CA PRO A 260 -7.55 1.95 23.34
C PRO A 260 -7.31 1.32 21.96
N ILE A 261 -6.69 0.14 21.94
CA ILE A 261 -6.23 -0.48 20.70
C ILE A 261 -7.37 -0.79 19.72
N MET A 262 -8.56 -1.11 20.22
CA MET A 262 -9.73 -1.39 19.39
C MET A 262 -10.18 -0.14 18.61
N ASP A 263 -10.09 1.04 19.20
CA ASP A 263 -10.44 2.29 18.53
C ASP A 263 -9.41 2.61 17.43
N VAL A 264 -8.13 2.39 17.72
CA VAL A 264 -7.04 2.56 16.75
C VAL A 264 -7.18 1.60 15.58
N ILE A 265 -7.57 0.34 15.82
CA ILE A 265 -7.85 -0.63 14.76
C ILE A 265 -9.02 -0.14 13.89
N LYS A 266 -10.12 0.34 14.49
CA LYS A 266 -11.27 0.88 13.71
C LYS A 266 -10.86 2.08 12.86
N MET A 267 -10.05 3.00 13.40
CA MET A 267 -9.51 4.14 12.64
C MET A 267 -8.60 3.68 11.48
N TYR A 268 -7.72 2.70 11.72
CA TYR A 268 -6.88 2.12 10.68
C TYR A 268 -7.70 1.43 9.59
N LEU A 269 -8.70 0.62 9.95
CA LEU A 269 -9.58 -0.05 9.01
C LEU A 269 -10.38 0.93 8.17
N LYS A 270 -10.82 2.05 8.77
CA LYS A 270 -11.49 3.12 8.03
C LYS A 270 -10.60 3.64 6.90
N LEU A 271 -9.34 3.97 7.19
CA LEU A 271 -8.37 4.41 6.18
C LEU A 271 -8.04 3.30 5.18
N ALA A 272 -7.94 2.04 5.61
CA ALA A 272 -7.71 0.91 4.73
C ALA A 272 -8.85 0.72 3.71
N VAL A 273 -10.10 0.92 4.13
CA VAL A 273 -11.27 0.91 3.24
C VAL A 273 -11.30 2.17 2.36
N ASP A 274 -11.05 3.35 2.94
CA ASP A 274 -11.07 4.65 2.24
C ASP A 274 -10.03 4.75 1.11
N TYR A 275 -8.96 3.96 1.19
CA TYR A 275 -7.89 3.93 0.20
C TYR A 275 -7.72 2.56 -0.46
N ASP A 276 -8.78 1.73 -0.47
CA ASP A 276 -8.84 0.43 -1.15
C ASP A 276 -7.57 -0.41 -0.95
N SER A 277 -7.19 -0.59 0.31
CA SER A 277 -5.99 -1.34 0.69
C SER A 277 -6.22 -2.84 0.55
N VAL A 278 -5.16 -3.57 0.20
CA VAL A 278 -5.24 -5.02 0.03
C VAL A 278 -5.54 -5.70 1.37
N ALA A 279 -6.58 -6.55 1.40
CA ALA A 279 -7.05 -7.22 2.62
C ALA A 279 -5.95 -8.01 3.35
N THR A 280 -5.04 -8.66 2.62
CA THR A 280 -3.93 -9.42 3.21
C THR A 280 -2.91 -8.53 3.93
N ASN A 281 -2.69 -7.30 3.44
CA ASN A 281 -1.82 -6.34 4.11
C ASN A 281 -2.50 -5.69 5.31
N THR A 282 -3.78 -5.34 5.16
CA THR A 282 -4.61 -4.84 6.25
C THR A 282 -4.67 -5.83 7.40
N LYS A 283 -4.90 -7.12 7.10
CA LYS A 283 -4.88 -8.20 8.08
C LYS A 283 -3.54 -8.29 8.81
N TYR A 284 -2.42 -8.22 8.08
CA TYR A 284 -1.09 -8.25 8.68
C TYR A 284 -0.89 -7.13 9.70
N CYS A 285 -1.28 -5.88 9.37
CA CYS A 285 -1.14 -4.76 10.29
C CYS A 285 -2.03 -4.92 11.53
N VAL A 286 -3.28 -5.34 11.36
CA VAL A 286 -4.20 -5.56 12.48
C VAL A 286 -3.75 -6.73 13.37
N GLN A 287 -3.13 -7.78 12.82
CA GLN A 287 -2.52 -8.85 13.65
C GLN A 287 -1.41 -8.29 14.56
N ASN A 288 -0.55 -7.41 14.03
CA ASN A 288 0.50 -6.78 14.81
C ASN A 288 -0.03 -5.83 15.89
N MET A 289 -1.19 -5.21 15.66
CA MET A 289 -1.90 -4.40 16.67
C MET A 289 -2.53 -5.29 17.77
N LEU A 290 -3.18 -6.39 17.37
CA LEU A 290 -3.86 -7.29 18.31
C LEU A 290 -2.88 -8.00 19.26
N ARG A 291 -1.70 -8.39 18.76
CA ARG A 291 -0.69 -9.16 19.54
C ARG A 291 -1.34 -10.35 20.25
N GLU A 292 -1.37 -10.34 21.59
CA GLU A 292 -1.94 -11.39 22.45
C GLU A 292 -3.46 -11.49 22.33
N LEU A 293 -4.15 -10.43 21.90
CA LEU A 293 -5.60 -10.45 21.66
C LEU A 293 -6.01 -11.37 20.49
N GLN A 294 -5.05 -11.89 19.71
CA GLN A 294 -5.32 -12.90 18.69
C GLN A 294 -5.87 -14.21 19.29
N ASP A 295 -5.55 -14.52 20.54
CA ASP A 295 -6.03 -15.75 21.22
C ASP A 295 -7.46 -15.60 21.77
N SER A 296 -8.01 -14.38 21.77
CA SER A 296 -9.40 -14.11 22.16
C SER A 296 -10.40 -14.70 21.15
N VAL A 297 -11.67 -14.81 21.56
CA VAL A 297 -12.76 -15.25 20.65
C VAL A 297 -12.86 -14.35 19.42
N MET A 298 -12.76 -13.03 19.61
CA MET A 298 -12.74 -12.05 18.52
C MET A 298 -11.49 -12.21 17.64
N GLY A 299 -10.32 -12.38 18.26
CA GLY A 299 -9.05 -12.60 17.57
C GLY A 299 -9.08 -13.83 16.66
N LYS A 300 -9.62 -14.95 17.14
CA LYS A 300 -9.81 -16.18 16.35
C LYS A 300 -10.75 -15.96 15.16
N LYS A 301 -11.90 -15.28 15.36
CA LYS A 301 -12.81 -14.89 14.27
C LYS A 301 -12.09 -14.01 13.22
N PHE A 302 -11.24 -13.08 13.66
CA PHE A 302 -10.42 -12.26 12.77
C PHE A 302 -9.37 -13.06 11.99
N LEU A 303 -8.73 -14.06 12.61
CA LEU A 303 -7.77 -14.93 11.94
C LEU A 303 -8.40 -15.77 10.82
N GLU A 304 -9.70 -16.07 10.91
CA GLU A 304 -10.45 -16.76 9.85
C GLU A 304 -10.79 -15.85 8.67
N ALA A 305 -10.92 -14.53 8.88
CA ALA A 305 -11.30 -13.56 7.86
C ALA A 305 -10.27 -13.49 6.71
N GLN A 306 -10.75 -13.57 5.45
CA GLN A 306 -9.91 -13.50 4.25
C GLN A 306 -10.18 -12.25 3.41
N LEU A 307 -11.37 -11.67 3.54
CA LEU A 307 -11.84 -10.52 2.77
C LEU A 307 -11.86 -9.26 3.62
N MET A 308 -11.72 -8.09 2.99
CA MET A 308 -11.78 -6.80 3.69
C MET A 308 -13.07 -6.65 4.50
N GLU A 309 -14.21 -7.03 3.93
CA GLU A 309 -15.50 -6.94 4.59
C GLU A 309 -15.59 -7.86 5.81
N GLN A 310 -15.04 -9.08 5.72
CA GLN A 310 -14.99 -10.01 6.85
C GLN A 310 -14.09 -9.48 7.96
N ILE A 311 -12.96 -8.86 7.60
CA ILE A 311 -12.09 -8.17 8.56
C ILE A 311 -12.88 -7.05 9.25
N CYS A 312 -13.57 -6.20 8.49
CA CYS A 312 -14.36 -5.09 9.01
C CYS A 312 -15.53 -5.55 9.90
N ASP A 313 -16.19 -6.66 9.55
CA ASP A 313 -17.29 -7.25 10.34
C ASP A 313 -16.87 -7.61 11.77
N VAL A 314 -15.62 -8.04 11.98
CA VAL A 314 -15.12 -8.36 13.32
C VAL A 314 -15.02 -7.13 14.22
N PHE A 315 -14.94 -5.93 13.64
CA PHE A 315 -14.82 -4.66 14.35
C PHE A 315 -16.04 -3.75 14.17
N ASP A 316 -17.20 -4.30 13.82
CA ASP A 316 -18.47 -3.58 13.61
C ASP A 316 -18.41 -2.53 12.47
N MET A 317 -17.58 -2.77 11.46
CA MET A 317 -17.36 -1.85 10.33
C MET A 317 -17.88 -2.39 8.99
N LYS A 318 -18.68 -3.45 9.00
CA LYS A 318 -19.20 -4.10 7.80
C LYS A 318 -19.99 -3.14 6.91
N ASP A 319 -20.93 -2.42 7.49
CA ASP A 319 -21.82 -1.52 6.73
C ASP A 319 -21.05 -0.35 6.13
N TYR A 320 -20.07 0.20 6.87
CA TYR A 320 -19.16 1.21 6.36
C TYR A 320 -18.36 0.69 5.16
N CYS A 321 -17.79 -0.51 5.27
CA CYS A 321 -17.04 -1.15 4.19
C CYS A 321 -17.90 -1.33 2.93
N LYS A 322 -19.12 -1.85 3.08
CA LYS A 322 -20.06 -2.03 1.96
C LYS A 322 -20.43 -0.71 1.30
N GLN A 323 -20.79 0.29 2.11
CA GLN A 323 -21.18 1.60 1.59
C GLN A 323 -20.05 2.23 0.76
N LYS A 324 -18.81 2.16 1.25
CA LYS A 324 -17.64 2.68 0.53
C LYS A 324 -17.34 1.94 -0.77
N GLN A 325 -17.47 0.62 -0.78
CA GLN A 325 -17.30 -0.16 -2.00
C GLN A 325 -18.34 0.19 -3.06
N LEU A 326 -19.60 0.40 -2.67
CA LEU A 326 -20.65 0.86 -3.58
C LEU A 326 -20.36 2.28 -4.10
N GLU A 327 -19.84 3.17 -3.27
CA GLU A 327 -19.41 4.52 -3.67
C GLU A 327 -18.32 4.47 -4.75
N TYR A 328 -17.31 3.61 -4.59
CA TYR A 328 -16.24 3.45 -5.58
C TYR A 328 -16.75 2.93 -6.92
N GLN A 329 -17.67 1.97 -6.90
CA GLN A 329 -18.25 1.43 -8.12
C GLN A 329 -19.05 2.47 -8.89
N LYS A 330 -19.86 3.27 -8.19
CA LYS A 330 -20.59 4.39 -8.80
C LYS A 330 -19.64 5.38 -9.46
N LYS A 331 -18.59 5.80 -8.76
CA LYS A 331 -17.54 6.68 -9.31
C LYS A 331 -16.83 6.07 -10.51
N GLU A 332 -16.47 4.79 -10.45
CA GLU A 332 -15.85 4.08 -11.58
C GLU A 332 -16.76 4.06 -12.80
N MET A 333 -18.05 3.81 -12.61
CA MET A 333 -19.04 3.83 -13.68
C MET A 333 -19.18 5.22 -14.30
N GLU A 334 -19.30 6.27 -13.47
CA GLU A 334 -19.37 7.67 -13.93
C GLU A 334 -18.14 8.05 -14.76
N ILE A 335 -16.94 7.77 -14.27
CA ILE A 335 -15.69 8.04 -14.99
C ILE A 335 -15.63 7.30 -16.33
N ARG A 336 -16.12 6.06 -16.40
CA ARG A 336 -16.17 5.29 -17.65
C ARG A 336 -17.17 5.90 -18.64
N LEU A 337 -18.33 6.36 -18.16
CA LEU A 337 -19.34 7.02 -18.98
C LEU A 337 -18.83 8.35 -19.54
N GLU A 338 -18.13 9.15 -18.74
CA GLU A 338 -17.48 10.39 -19.19
C GLU A 338 -16.45 10.12 -20.29
N LYS A 339 -15.61 9.11 -20.14
CA LYS A 339 -14.63 8.73 -21.18
C LYS A 339 -15.32 8.34 -22.49
N LYS A 340 -16.37 7.53 -22.44
CA LYS A 340 -17.15 7.16 -23.64
C LYS A 340 -17.74 8.39 -24.35
N LYS A 341 -18.33 9.32 -23.60
CA LYS A 341 -18.89 10.56 -24.17
C LYS A 341 -17.83 11.45 -24.80
N LEU A 342 -16.61 11.49 -24.25
CA LEU A 342 -15.50 12.24 -24.82
C LEU A 342 -14.96 11.59 -26.10
N GLU A 343 -14.91 10.25 -26.15
CA GLU A 343 -14.51 9.48 -27.34
C GLU A 343 -15.55 9.58 -28.48
N GLU A 344 -16.84 9.74 -28.16
CA GLU A 344 -17.91 9.91 -29.16
C GLU A 344 -17.99 11.32 -29.76
N ASN A 345 -17.39 12.33 -29.13
CA ASN A 345 -17.43 13.75 -29.55
C ASN A 345 -16.14 14.24 -30.25
N GLY A 346 -15.14 13.38 -30.45
CA GLY A 346 -13.92 13.70 -31.21
C GLY A 346 -13.95 13.11 -32.62
N ASP A 347 -13.83 13.95 -33.65
CA ASP A 347 -13.71 13.54 -35.06
C ASP A 347 -12.38 12.81 -35.32
N GLU A 348 -12.38 11.47 -35.30
CA GLU A 348 -11.66 10.59 -36.24
C GLU A 348 -12.02 9.09 -36.04
N PRO A 349 -11.83 8.24 -37.07
CA PRO A 349 -12.89 7.53 -37.76
C PRO A 349 -13.52 6.40 -36.94
N SER A 350 -14.85 6.30 -37.08
CA SER A 350 -15.72 5.20 -36.66
C SER A 350 -14.95 3.94 -36.24
N SER A 351 -14.74 3.79 -34.94
CA SER A 351 -14.54 2.46 -34.37
C SER A 351 -15.75 1.66 -34.81
N LYS A 352 -15.52 0.70 -35.70
CA LYS A 352 -16.56 -0.21 -36.20
C LYS A 352 -17.37 -0.62 -34.98
N LYS A 353 -18.64 -0.17 -34.92
CA LYS A 353 -19.68 -0.86 -34.17
C LYS A 353 -19.67 -2.28 -34.71
N LEU A 354 -18.84 -3.13 -34.11
CA LEU A 354 -19.01 -4.57 -34.21
C LEU A 354 -20.30 -4.84 -33.47
N LYS A 355 -21.41 -4.68 -34.19
CA LYS A 355 -22.60 -5.48 -33.96
C LYS A 355 -22.12 -6.92 -33.95
N ILE A 356 -21.97 -7.49 -32.77
CA ILE A 356 -21.97 -8.93 -32.62
C ILE A 356 -23.44 -9.29 -32.42
N ASP A 357 -24.21 -9.21 -33.51
CA ASP A 357 -25.47 -9.95 -33.62
C ASP A 357 -25.08 -11.39 -33.98
N ASP A 358 -24.63 -12.14 -32.96
CA ASP A 358 -24.65 -13.60 -32.99
C ASP A 358 -25.94 -13.97 -32.25
N GLU A 359 -26.99 -14.39 -32.96
CA GLU A 359 -28.38 -14.60 -32.43
C GLU A 359 -28.46 -15.48 -31.15
N ASN A 360 -27.36 -16.13 -30.77
CA ASN A 360 -27.23 -16.98 -29.59
C ASN A 360 -26.45 -16.37 -28.41
N THR A 361 -26.07 -15.09 -28.46
CA THR A 361 -25.33 -14.42 -27.37
C THR A 361 -26.22 -13.47 -26.57
N ILE A 362 -26.45 -13.80 -25.30
CA ILE A 362 -27.16 -12.96 -24.34
C ILE A 362 -26.14 -12.08 -23.62
N THR A 363 -26.35 -10.77 -23.68
CA THR A 363 -25.47 -9.81 -23.02
C THR A 363 -26.25 -8.83 -22.16
N GLU A 364 -25.74 -8.55 -20.97
CA GLU A 364 -26.26 -7.53 -20.07
C GLU A 364 -25.09 -6.72 -19.50
N ASN A 365 -25.31 -5.48 -19.13
CA ASN A 365 -24.29 -4.65 -18.49
C ASN A 365 -24.29 -4.88 -16.98
N ILE A 366 -23.61 -5.94 -16.55
CA ILE A 366 -23.58 -6.36 -15.14
C ILE A 366 -22.15 -6.38 -14.62
N ALA A 367 -21.89 -5.59 -13.58
CA ALA A 367 -20.62 -5.62 -12.85
C ALA A 367 -20.68 -6.67 -11.72
N PHE A 368 -19.63 -7.47 -11.56
CA PHE A 368 -19.55 -8.39 -10.43
C PHE A 368 -19.04 -7.67 -9.18
N VAL A 369 -19.90 -7.60 -8.16
CA VAL A 369 -19.59 -6.95 -6.89
C VAL A 369 -19.28 -8.00 -5.82
N ARG A 370 -17.99 -8.28 -5.57
CA ARG A 370 -17.55 -9.33 -4.62
C ARG A 370 -18.13 -9.18 -3.21
N ALA A 371 -18.44 -7.96 -2.78
CA ALA A 371 -19.02 -7.64 -1.47
C ALA A 371 -20.43 -8.20 -1.26
N ASN A 372 -21.18 -8.44 -2.34
CA ASN A 372 -22.54 -8.98 -2.24
C ASN A 372 -22.56 -10.48 -1.90
N TYR A 373 -21.40 -11.15 -1.90
CA TYR A 373 -21.29 -12.61 -1.85
C TYR A 373 -20.35 -13.09 -0.75
N LEU A 374 -20.79 -13.08 0.51
CA LEU A 374 -19.93 -13.31 1.67
C LEU A 374 -19.24 -14.68 1.70
N LYS A 375 -19.90 -15.71 1.16
CA LYS A 375 -19.37 -17.08 1.11
C LYS A 375 -19.13 -17.49 -0.33
N ASP A 376 -18.14 -18.34 -0.56
CA ASP A 376 -17.82 -18.83 -1.91
C ASP A 376 -18.97 -19.65 -2.52
N VAL A 377 -19.84 -20.24 -1.69
CA VAL A 377 -21.06 -20.93 -2.13
C VAL A 377 -22.11 -19.98 -2.72
N ASP A 378 -22.08 -18.70 -2.32
CA ASP A 378 -23.02 -17.68 -2.78
C ASP A 378 -22.53 -17.00 -4.07
N LEU A 379 -21.29 -17.26 -4.51
CA LEU A 379 -20.77 -16.65 -5.73
C LEU A 379 -21.63 -17.04 -6.95
N PRO A 380 -21.88 -16.11 -7.88
CA PRO A 380 -22.68 -16.37 -9.08
C PRO A 380 -22.26 -17.63 -9.83
N LYS A 381 -20.95 -17.84 -10.01
CA LYS A 381 -20.38 -19.02 -10.65
C LYS A 381 -20.70 -20.31 -9.88
N SER A 382 -20.71 -20.27 -8.55
CA SER A 382 -21.04 -21.41 -7.68
C SER A 382 -22.54 -21.73 -7.72
N ILE A 383 -23.38 -20.71 -7.58
CA ILE A 383 -24.86 -20.83 -7.69
C ILE A 383 -25.23 -21.43 -9.04
N LEU A 384 -24.70 -20.86 -10.13
CA LEU A 384 -24.97 -21.31 -11.48
C LEU A 384 -24.47 -22.75 -11.71
N HIS A 385 -23.27 -23.08 -11.25
CA HIS A 385 -22.74 -24.43 -11.36
C HIS A 385 -23.64 -25.46 -10.66
N LEU A 386 -24.11 -25.17 -9.45
CA LEU A 386 -25.03 -26.04 -8.70
C LEU A 386 -26.37 -26.20 -9.42
N PHE A 387 -26.92 -25.12 -9.96
CA PHE A 387 -28.15 -25.13 -10.75
C PHE A 387 -28.02 -26.00 -12.00
N LEU A 388 -26.99 -25.75 -12.82
CA LEU A 388 -26.74 -26.48 -14.07
C LEU A 388 -26.49 -27.97 -13.82
N LYS A 389 -25.71 -28.32 -12.79
CA LYS A 389 -25.46 -29.72 -12.43
C LYS A 389 -26.75 -30.46 -12.04
N ARG A 390 -27.62 -29.82 -11.27
CA ARG A 390 -28.87 -30.42 -10.78
C ARG A 390 -29.95 -30.53 -11.86
N LYS A 391 -30.12 -29.47 -12.66
CA LYS A 391 -31.24 -29.37 -13.61
C LYS A 391 -30.90 -29.88 -15.01
N LEU A 392 -29.70 -29.60 -15.49
CA LEU A 392 -29.31 -29.88 -16.87
C LEU A 392 -28.18 -30.89 -17.01
N ARG A 393 -27.50 -31.25 -15.90
CA ARG A 393 -26.31 -32.14 -15.88
C ARG A 393 -25.16 -31.66 -16.78
N ILE A 394 -25.02 -30.34 -16.94
CA ILE A 394 -23.99 -29.69 -17.77
C ILE A 394 -22.95 -28.99 -16.89
N HIS A 395 -21.72 -28.90 -17.41
CA HIS A 395 -20.67 -28.08 -16.83
C HIS A 395 -20.42 -26.79 -17.64
N PRO A 396 -20.51 -25.60 -17.01
CA PRO A 396 -20.31 -24.33 -17.68
C PRO A 396 -18.85 -24.16 -18.15
N LYS A 397 -18.65 -23.71 -19.40
CA LYS A 397 -17.32 -23.41 -19.97
C LYS A 397 -17.15 -21.92 -20.18
N TYR A 398 -16.00 -21.38 -19.78
CA TYR A 398 -15.69 -19.96 -19.86
C TYR A 398 -14.54 -19.73 -20.85
N THR A 399 -14.73 -18.77 -21.74
CA THR A 399 -13.67 -18.19 -22.57
C THR A 399 -13.48 -16.75 -22.14
N THR A 400 -12.24 -16.29 -21.96
CA THR A 400 -11.97 -14.91 -21.51
C THR A 400 -11.11 -14.19 -22.52
N GLU A 401 -11.58 -13.00 -22.91
CA GLU A 401 -10.85 -12.03 -23.70
C GLU A 401 -10.20 -11.01 -22.78
N GLN A 402 -8.97 -10.61 -23.11
CA GLN A 402 -8.24 -9.57 -22.39
C GLN A 402 -7.92 -8.42 -23.36
N LYS A 403 -8.23 -7.19 -22.96
CA LYS A 403 -7.84 -5.96 -23.66
C LYS A 403 -7.14 -5.04 -22.66
N GLY A 404 -5.82 -4.92 -22.79
CA GLY A 404 -5.00 -4.26 -21.78
C GLY A 404 -5.19 -4.90 -20.39
N CYS A 405 -5.56 -4.08 -19.42
CA CYS A 405 -5.81 -4.42 -18.02
C CYS A 405 -7.21 -5.01 -17.75
N LEU A 406 -8.05 -5.10 -18.78
CA LEU A 406 -9.46 -5.44 -18.62
C LEU A 406 -9.79 -6.80 -19.23
N PHE A 407 -10.64 -7.54 -18.52
CA PHE A 407 -11.06 -8.89 -18.85
C PHE A 407 -12.57 -8.93 -19.10
N ARG A 408 -12.98 -9.68 -20.12
CA ARG A 408 -14.38 -10.01 -20.36
C ARG A 408 -14.49 -11.50 -20.60
N SER A 409 -15.35 -12.17 -19.86
CA SER A 409 -15.60 -13.59 -20.04
C SER A 409 -16.92 -13.81 -20.76
N THR A 410 -16.94 -14.89 -21.55
CA THR A 410 -18.12 -15.43 -22.20
C THR A 410 -18.30 -16.84 -21.68
N LEU A 411 -19.47 -17.09 -21.10
CA LEU A 411 -19.90 -18.38 -20.62
C LEU A 411 -20.74 -19.07 -21.70
N MET A 412 -20.42 -20.32 -22.02
CA MET A 412 -21.20 -21.17 -22.91
C MET A 412 -21.98 -22.21 -22.10
N ILE A 413 -23.30 -22.28 -22.34
CA ILE A 413 -24.20 -23.34 -21.85
C ILE A 413 -25.00 -23.82 -23.07
N ASP A 414 -24.76 -25.08 -23.47
CA ASP A 414 -25.24 -25.64 -24.73
C ASP A 414 -24.86 -24.78 -25.93
N THR A 415 -25.84 -24.30 -26.70
CA THR A 415 -25.66 -23.43 -27.87
C THR A 415 -25.68 -21.95 -27.52
N LYS A 416 -26.06 -21.58 -26.29
CA LYS A 416 -26.19 -20.18 -25.85
C LYS A 416 -24.91 -19.68 -25.18
N LYS A 417 -24.58 -18.42 -25.47
CA LYS A 417 -23.47 -17.69 -24.87
C LYS A 417 -24.00 -16.59 -23.95
N TYR A 418 -23.34 -16.36 -22.83
CA TYR A 418 -23.68 -15.35 -21.84
C TYR A 418 -22.44 -14.52 -21.53
N SER A 419 -22.51 -13.21 -21.67
CA SER A 419 -21.36 -12.34 -21.41
C SER A 419 -21.81 -11.01 -20.84
N SER A 420 -21.09 -10.51 -19.84
CA SER A 420 -21.31 -9.13 -19.39
C SER A 420 -20.67 -8.15 -20.37
N THR A 421 -21.37 -7.07 -20.70
CA THR A 421 -20.77 -5.96 -21.45
C THR A 421 -19.83 -5.12 -20.58
N PHE A 422 -19.85 -5.33 -19.26
CA PHE A 422 -18.91 -4.75 -18.31
C PHE A 422 -17.56 -5.49 -18.33
N TRP A 423 -16.49 -4.74 -18.58
CA TRP A 423 -15.13 -5.27 -18.51
C TRP A 423 -14.56 -5.14 -17.09
N GLU A 424 -14.01 -6.25 -16.58
CA GLU A 424 -13.55 -6.45 -15.21
C GLU A 424 -12.03 -6.32 -15.08
N LYS A 425 -11.54 -5.92 -13.91
CA LYS A 425 -10.09 -5.76 -13.66
C LYS A 425 -9.34 -7.07 -13.45
N ASN A 426 -10.06 -8.17 -13.22
CA ASN A 426 -9.45 -9.49 -13.11
C ASN A 426 -10.30 -10.57 -13.79
N LYS A 427 -9.62 -11.60 -14.30
CA LYS A 427 -10.25 -12.73 -14.99
C LYS A 427 -11.32 -13.43 -14.14
N LYS A 428 -11.09 -13.62 -12.84
CA LYS A 428 -12.05 -14.33 -11.97
C LYS A 428 -13.36 -13.54 -11.86
N PHE A 429 -13.31 -12.22 -11.79
CA PHE A 429 -14.48 -11.35 -11.72
C PHE A 429 -15.20 -11.30 -13.05
N ALA A 430 -14.45 -11.29 -14.17
CA ALA A 430 -15.03 -11.42 -15.50
C ALA A 430 -15.88 -12.69 -15.64
N GLU A 431 -15.39 -13.83 -15.12
CA GLU A 431 -16.14 -15.09 -15.10
C GLU A 431 -17.38 -15.01 -14.19
N GLN A 432 -17.31 -14.31 -13.06
CA GLN A 432 -18.47 -14.09 -12.19
C GLN A 432 -19.51 -13.17 -12.86
N GLY A 433 -19.07 -12.12 -13.56
CA GLY A 433 -19.94 -11.23 -14.33
C GLY A 433 -20.69 -11.98 -15.43
N ALA A 434 -19.99 -12.82 -16.20
CA ALA A 434 -20.64 -13.70 -17.19
C ALA A 434 -21.64 -14.68 -16.55
N SER A 435 -21.32 -15.19 -15.36
CA SER A 435 -22.22 -16.05 -14.59
C SER A 435 -23.47 -15.30 -14.12
N LEU A 436 -23.35 -14.02 -13.74
CA LEU A 436 -24.49 -13.18 -13.35
C LEU A 436 -25.49 -12.98 -14.49
N VAL A 437 -25.01 -12.76 -15.72
CA VAL A 437 -25.87 -12.66 -16.91
C VAL A 437 -26.67 -13.95 -17.10
N ALA A 438 -26.02 -15.11 -16.96
CA ALA A 438 -26.72 -16.39 -17.02
C ALA A 438 -27.68 -16.59 -15.83
N CYS A 439 -27.30 -16.24 -14.61
CA CYS A 439 -28.17 -16.29 -13.45
C CYS A 439 -29.44 -15.45 -13.65
N LEU A 440 -29.32 -14.25 -14.21
CA LEU A 440 -30.47 -13.40 -14.55
C LEU A 440 -31.37 -14.08 -15.59
N HIS A 441 -30.78 -14.65 -16.66
CA HIS A 441 -31.55 -15.36 -17.68
C HIS A 441 -32.32 -16.58 -17.14
N TYR A 442 -31.73 -17.30 -16.18
CA TYR A 442 -32.36 -18.46 -15.52
C TYR A 442 -33.21 -18.08 -14.30
N ASN A 443 -33.47 -16.77 -14.06
CA ASN A 443 -34.24 -16.26 -12.92
C ASN A 443 -33.70 -16.72 -11.55
N LEU A 444 -32.38 -16.87 -11.44
CA LEU A 444 -31.68 -17.14 -10.16
C LEU A 444 -31.38 -15.86 -9.40
N VAL A 445 -31.44 -14.71 -10.08
CA VAL A 445 -31.38 -13.35 -9.54
C VAL A 445 -32.35 -12.48 -10.34
N THR A 446 -32.83 -11.40 -9.74
CA THR A 446 -33.73 -10.42 -10.36
C THR A 446 -33.00 -9.14 -10.77
N ARG A 447 -33.58 -8.36 -11.69
CA ARG A 447 -33.03 -7.03 -12.03
C ARG A 447 -33.08 -6.10 -10.83
N GLU A 448 -34.15 -6.12 -10.03
CA GLU A 448 -34.25 -5.30 -8.82
C GLU A 448 -33.12 -5.60 -7.83
N GLU A 449 -32.80 -6.88 -7.60
CA GLU A 449 -31.68 -7.27 -6.73
C GLU A 449 -30.33 -6.76 -7.26
N LEU A 450 -30.11 -6.87 -8.58
CA LEU A 450 -28.87 -6.39 -9.21
C LEU A 450 -28.75 -4.87 -9.19
N ILE A 451 -29.87 -4.14 -9.30
CA ILE A 451 -29.89 -2.68 -9.16
C ILE A 451 -29.61 -2.28 -7.71
N GLN A 452 -30.30 -2.91 -6.75
CA GLN A 452 -30.13 -2.62 -5.32
C GLN A 452 -28.71 -2.88 -4.83
N ASN A 453 -28.07 -3.93 -5.36
CA ASN A 453 -26.75 -4.34 -4.94
C ASN A 453 -25.61 -3.68 -5.76
N GLY A 454 -25.96 -2.79 -6.69
CA GLY A 454 -25.01 -2.01 -7.50
C GLY A 454 -24.41 -2.75 -8.70
N SER A 455 -24.80 -3.99 -8.96
CA SER A 455 -24.34 -4.77 -10.12
C SER A 455 -24.94 -4.29 -11.45
N MET A 456 -26.09 -3.61 -11.47
CA MET A 456 -26.79 -3.14 -12.67
C MET A 456 -27.30 -1.70 -12.49
N ASN A 457 -27.40 -0.92 -13.56
CA ASN A 457 -27.84 0.49 -13.51
C ASN A 457 -29.38 0.61 -13.58
N MET A 458 -29.94 1.66 -12.94
CA MET A 458 -31.38 1.98 -12.98
C MET A 458 -31.86 2.49 -14.35
N PHE A 459 -30.94 3.03 -15.17
CA PHE A 459 -31.26 3.65 -16.46
C PHE A 459 -31.27 2.67 -17.66
N GLU A 460 -31.15 1.36 -17.41
CA GLU A 460 -31.26 0.31 -18.43
C GLU A 460 -32.62 -0.41 -18.40
N LEU A 461 -33.62 0.20 -17.74
CA LEU A 461 -35.02 -0.27 -17.68
C LEU A 461 -35.83 0.15 -18.91
#